data_AF-A0AAQ2WXY7-F1
#
_entry.id   AF-A0AAQ2WXY7-F1
#
_cell.length_a   1.000
_cell.length_b   1.000
_cell.length_c   1.000
_cell.angle_alpha   90.00
_cell.angle_beta   90.00
_cell.angle_gamma   90.00
#
_symmetry.space_group_name_H-M   'P 1'
#
loop_
_entity.id
_entity.type
_entity.pdbx_description
1 polymer ?
#
loop_
_entity_poly.entity_id
_entity_poly.type
_entity_poly.pdbx_seq_one_letter_code
_entity_poly.pdbx_strand_id
1 'polypeptide(L)'
;MDTLASKYLSNHFNKEALLSKGYSLDEILLAQSLELIRKYVLPEQIKVIAKVESAEHIEGKILEQLLDLAKVHIKQRQSNESLHNVSSKQFTQPISILNPHFRPINCNEITEGMIQFYINQQKHY
;
A
#
# COMPACT_ATOMS: atom_id res chain seq x y z
N MET A 1 1.75 18.26 1.01
CA MET A 1 1.33 17.40 2.14
C MET A 1 -0.19 17.27 2.22
N ASP A 2 -0.95 18.32 1.89
CA ASP A 2 -2.42 18.39 2.01
C ASP A 2 -3.17 17.21 1.37
N THR A 3 -2.76 16.76 0.18
CA THR A 3 -3.43 15.65 -0.53
C THR A 3 -3.20 14.28 0.13
N LEU A 4 -2.06 14.09 0.81
CA LEU A 4 -1.72 12.80 1.43
C LEU A 4 -2.52 12.63 2.72
N ALA A 5 -2.51 13.65 3.58
CA ALA A 5 -3.27 13.67 4.82
C ALA A 5 -4.78 13.54 4.54
N SER A 6 -5.31 14.32 3.61
CA SER A 6 -6.74 14.28 3.28
C SER A 6 -7.22 12.94 2.71
N LYS A 7 -6.34 12.17 2.07
CA LYS A 7 -6.70 10.89 1.43
C LYS A 7 -6.51 9.69 2.35
N TYR A 8 -5.56 9.77 3.29
CA TYR A 8 -5.12 8.62 4.07
C TYR A 8 -5.37 8.74 5.58
N LEU A 9 -5.70 9.93 6.07
CA LEU A 9 -6.01 10.18 7.48
C LEU A 9 -7.50 10.42 7.68
N SER A 10 -7.97 10.16 8.90
CA SER A 10 -9.36 10.45 9.30
C SER A 10 -9.62 11.96 9.34
N ASN A 11 -10.89 12.37 9.24
CA ASN A 11 -11.32 13.78 9.32
C ASN A 11 -10.81 14.53 10.56
N HIS A 12 -10.46 13.81 11.64
CA HIS A 12 -9.83 14.36 12.82
C HIS A 12 -8.49 15.10 12.53
N PHE A 13 -7.80 14.71 11.46
CA PHE A 13 -6.56 15.32 11.00
C PHE A 13 -6.77 16.30 9.83
N ASN A 14 -8.01 16.73 9.59
CA ASN A 14 -8.31 17.70 8.54
C ASN A 14 -7.71 19.07 8.90
N LYS A 15 -6.95 19.64 7.95
CA LYS A 15 -6.24 20.90 8.13
C LYS A 15 -7.17 22.07 8.40
N GLU A 16 -8.23 22.25 7.62
CA GLU A 16 -9.16 23.38 7.76
C GLU A 16 -9.93 23.31 9.09
N ALA A 17 -10.34 22.11 9.50
CA ALA A 17 -11.00 21.87 10.78
C ALA A 17 -10.07 22.17 11.97
N LEU A 18 -8.77 21.83 11.87
CA LEU A 18 -7.80 22.10 12.93
C LEU A 18 -7.37 23.58 12.97
N LEU A 19 -7.18 24.22 11.81
CA LEU A 19 -6.93 25.66 11.74
C LEU A 19 -8.10 26.46 12.35
N SER A 20 -9.34 26.05 12.06
CA SER A 20 -10.54 26.68 12.63
C SER A 20 -10.65 26.53 14.15
N LYS A 21 -9.97 25.53 14.73
CA LYS A 21 -9.90 25.31 16.19
C LYS A 21 -8.74 26.07 16.85
N GLY A 22 -7.93 26.78 16.08
CA GLY A 22 -6.82 27.59 16.60
C GLY A 22 -5.48 26.86 16.70
N TYR A 23 -5.34 25.66 16.12
CA TYR A 23 -4.04 24.99 16.03
C TYR A 23 -3.15 25.68 14.99
N SER A 24 -1.85 25.75 15.27
CA SER A 24 -0.88 26.28 14.31
C SER A 24 -0.64 25.30 13.15
N LEU A 25 -0.20 25.83 12.01
CA LEU A 25 0.07 25.00 10.84
C LEU A 25 1.16 23.95 11.11
N ASP A 26 2.21 24.31 11.85
CA ASP A 26 3.29 23.40 12.23
C ASP A 26 2.81 22.24 13.09
N GLU A 27 1.97 22.50 14.11
CA GLU A 27 1.38 21.46 14.94
C GLU A 27 0.50 20.50 14.12
N ILE A 28 -0.26 21.04 13.18
CA ILE A 28 -1.11 20.24 12.28
C ILE A 28 -0.24 19.35 11.40
N LEU A 29 0.81 19.90 10.78
CA LEU A 29 1.71 19.15 9.91
C LEU A 29 2.47 18.06 10.67
N LEU A 30 2.91 18.36 11.90
CA LEU A 30 3.56 17.39 12.77
C LEU A 30 2.60 16.25 13.12
N ALA A 31 1.40 16.56 13.61
CA ALA A 31 0.39 15.56 13.95
C ALA A 31 0.00 14.67 12.76
N GLN A 32 -0.16 15.27 11.57
CA GLN A 32 -0.42 14.52 10.34
C GLN A 32 0.74 13.59 9.97
N SER A 33 1.98 14.07 10.11
CA SER A 33 3.18 13.28 9.80
C SER A 33 3.32 12.09 10.74
N LEU A 34 3.12 12.32 12.03
CA LEU A 34 3.15 11.27 13.05
C LEU A 34 2.08 10.20 12.82
N GLU A 35 0.85 10.60 12.50
CA GLU A 35 -0.21 9.63 12.23
C GLU A 35 0.03 8.84 10.94
N LEU A 36 0.61 9.46 9.91
CA LEU A 36 1.04 8.75 8.70
C LEU A 36 2.11 7.69 9.02
N ILE A 37 3.10 8.04 9.83
CA ILE A 37 4.14 7.10 10.26
C ILE A 37 3.51 5.95 11.05
N ARG A 38 2.65 6.25 12.02
CA ARG A 38 1.96 5.23 12.84
C ARG A 38 1.15 4.25 12.00
N LYS A 39 0.52 4.72 10.91
CA LYS A 39 -0.37 3.91 10.06
C LYS A 39 0.37 3.10 8.99
N TYR A 40 1.53 3.57 8.55
CA TYR A 40 2.21 2.98 7.37
C TYR A 40 3.62 2.46 7.66
N VAL A 41 4.22 2.76 8.82
CA VAL A 41 5.54 2.25 9.21
C VAL A 41 5.38 1.26 10.35
N LEU A 42 6.08 0.14 10.26
CA LEU A 42 6.02 -0.90 11.28
C LEU A 42 6.77 -0.44 12.56
N PRO A 43 6.29 -0.80 13.77
CA PRO A 43 6.96 -0.45 15.02
C PRO A 43 8.43 -0.87 15.09
N GLU A 44 8.77 -2.03 14.51
CA GLU A 44 10.18 -2.49 14.41
C GLU A 44 11.05 -1.55 13.57
N GLN A 45 10.52 -1.00 12.48
CA GLN A 45 11.28 -0.07 11.64
C GLN A 45 11.44 1.29 12.35
N ILE A 46 10.42 1.73 13.07
CA ILE A 46 10.51 2.92 13.94
C ILE A 46 11.60 2.72 14.98
N LYS A 47 11.63 1.55 15.64
CA LYS A 47 12.65 1.20 16.63
C LYS A 47 14.06 1.17 16.05
N VAL A 48 14.24 0.66 14.83
CA VAL A 48 15.56 0.63 14.18
C VAL A 48 16.03 2.03 13.78
N ILE A 49 15.13 2.86 13.23
CA ILE A 49 15.49 4.16 12.64
C ILE A 49 15.59 5.24 13.72
N ALA A 50 14.62 5.30 14.63
CA ALA A 50 14.51 6.34 15.63
C ALA A 50 15.08 5.92 17.00
N LYS A 51 15.45 4.65 17.18
CA LYS A 51 15.90 4.07 18.45
C LYS A 51 14.88 4.21 19.60
N VAL A 52 13.63 4.50 19.27
CA VAL A 52 12.51 4.69 20.20
C VAL A 52 11.37 3.75 19.82
N GLU A 53 10.58 3.35 20.81
CA GLU A 53 9.51 2.37 20.62
C GLU A 53 8.24 2.98 20.00
N SER A 54 8.08 4.31 20.07
CA SER A 54 6.92 5.02 19.54
C SER A 54 7.31 6.26 18.74
N ALA A 55 6.41 6.69 17.85
CA ALA A 55 6.62 7.87 17.01
C ALA A 55 6.36 9.20 17.73
N GLU A 56 5.85 9.17 18.96
CA GLU A 56 5.26 10.34 19.64
C GLU A 56 6.24 11.49 19.89
N HIS A 57 7.54 11.19 20.05
CA HIS A 57 8.58 12.18 20.34
C HIS A 57 9.64 12.28 19.23
N ILE A 58 9.24 11.98 17.99
CA ILE A 58 10.16 12.01 16.85
C ILE A 58 10.04 13.35 16.13
N GLU A 59 11.17 14.07 16.07
CA GLU A 59 11.27 15.37 15.40
C GLU A 59 12.53 15.43 14.51
N GLY A 60 12.60 16.48 13.68
CA GLY A 60 13.76 16.77 12.84
C GLY A 60 14.02 15.70 11.75
N LYS A 61 15.30 15.42 11.48
CA LYS A 61 15.70 14.56 10.35
C LYS A 61 15.15 13.14 10.42
N ILE A 62 14.97 12.60 11.63
CA ILE A 62 14.45 11.24 11.83
C ILE A 62 12.97 11.18 11.43
N LEU A 63 12.21 12.23 11.74
CA LEU A 63 10.81 12.36 11.32
C LEU A 63 10.71 12.38 9.80
N GLU A 64 11.57 13.15 9.12
CA GLU A 64 11.61 13.20 7.66
C GLU A 64 11.89 11.82 7.03
N GLN A 65 12.87 11.09 7.57
CA GLN A 65 13.22 9.75 7.09
C GLN A 65 12.07 8.76 7.24
N LEU A 66 11.40 8.76 8.41
CA LEU A 66 10.24 7.89 8.65
C LEU A 66 9.04 8.29 7.78
N LEU A 67 8.86 9.58 7.54
CA LEU A 67 7.81 10.08 6.67
C LEU A 67 8.04 9.69 5.21
N ASP A 68 9.28 9.70 4.73
CA ASP A 68 9.59 9.19 3.39
C ASP A 68 9.40 7.68 3.31
N LEU A 69 9.76 6.92 4.34
CA LEU A 69 9.46 5.49 4.40
C LEU A 69 7.94 5.23 4.35
N ALA A 70 7.15 6.00 5.09
CA ALA A 70 5.69 5.94 5.05
C ALA A 70 5.14 6.21 3.63
N LYS A 71 5.66 7.23 2.92
CA LYS A 71 5.28 7.51 1.53
C LYS A 71 5.62 6.35 0.59
N VAL A 72 6.77 5.69 0.77
CA VAL A 72 7.15 4.53 -0.03
C VAL A 72 6.16 3.38 0.18
N HIS A 73 5.80 3.08 1.42
CA HIS A 73 4.81 2.04 1.72
C HIS A 73 3.40 2.36 1.19
N ILE A 74 2.98 3.64 1.24
CA ILE A 74 1.73 4.09 0.63
C ILE A 74 1.75 3.82 -0.88
N LYS A 75 2.85 4.19 -1.57
CA LYS A 75 3.00 3.95 -3.02
C LYS A 75 3.01 2.46 -3.36
N GLN A 76 3.72 1.63 -2.59
CA GLN A 76 3.73 0.18 -2.77
C GLN A 76 2.34 -0.41 -2.60
N ARG A 77 1.57 0.02 -1.59
CA ARG A 77 0.19 -0.43 -1.38
C ARG A 77 -0.70 -0.05 -2.57
N GLN A 78 -0.62 1.18 -3.08
CA GLN A 78 -1.35 1.60 -4.28
C GLN A 78 -0.98 0.77 -5.52
N SER A 79 0.32 0.48 -5.71
CA SER A 79 0.77 -0.36 -6.82
C SER A 79 0.19 -1.77 -6.73
N ASN A 80 0.18 -2.36 -5.53
CA ASN A 80 -0.42 -3.67 -5.30
C ASN A 80 -1.95 -3.67 -5.46
N GLU A 81 -2.65 -2.63 -5.04
CA GLU A 81 -4.09 -2.47 -5.32
C GLU A 81 -4.37 -2.30 -6.82
N SER A 82 -3.50 -1.58 -7.56
CA SER A 82 -3.62 -1.47 -9.01
C SER A 82 -3.41 -2.82 -9.72
N LEU A 83 -2.47 -3.64 -9.24
CA LEU A 83 -2.24 -5.00 -9.71
C LEU A 83 -3.42 -5.92 -9.38
N HIS A 84 -4.02 -5.77 -8.19
CA HIS A 84 -5.20 -6.52 -7.78
C HIS A 84 -6.44 -6.15 -8.61
N ASN A 85 -6.54 -4.89 -9.09
CA ASN A 85 -7.60 -4.49 -10.03
C ASN A 85 -7.39 -5.02 -11.47
N VAL A 86 -6.17 -5.34 -11.87
CA VAL A 86 -5.90 -6.04 -13.15
C VAL A 86 -6.26 -7.53 -13.04
N SER A 87 -6.18 -8.12 -11.85
CA SER A 87 -6.56 -9.51 -11.60
C SER A 87 -8.07 -9.78 -11.69
N SER A 88 -8.91 -8.74 -11.74
CA SER A 88 -10.38 -8.87 -11.81
C SER A 88 -10.92 -9.04 -13.22
N LYS A 89 -10.08 -9.09 -14.26
CA LYS A 89 -10.52 -9.58 -15.57
C LYS A 89 -10.62 -11.10 -15.48
N GLN A 90 -11.73 -11.56 -14.92
CA GLN A 90 -12.20 -12.93 -15.02
C GLN A 90 -12.22 -13.28 -16.51
N PHE A 91 -11.20 -14.00 -16.98
CA PHE A 91 -11.16 -14.48 -18.35
C PHE A 91 -12.36 -15.42 -18.50
N THR A 92 -13.33 -15.00 -19.31
CA THR A 92 -14.57 -15.75 -19.59
C THR A 92 -14.33 -17.01 -20.41
N GLN A 93 -13.07 -17.37 -20.67
CA GLN A 93 -12.69 -18.59 -21.37
C GLN A 93 -11.66 -19.37 -20.54
N PRO A 94 -11.78 -20.71 -20.46
CA PRO A 94 -10.81 -21.53 -19.76
C PRO A 94 -9.45 -21.40 -20.46
N ILE A 95 -8.52 -20.69 -19.82
CA ILE A 95 -7.11 -20.65 -20.20
C ILE A 95 -6.55 -22.04 -19.96
N SER A 96 -6.20 -22.74 -21.03
CA SER A 96 -5.60 -24.07 -20.97
C SER A 96 -4.42 -24.15 -21.91
N ILE A 97 -3.25 -24.53 -21.38
CA ILE A 97 -2.05 -24.82 -22.18
C ILE A 97 -2.23 -26.03 -23.12
N LEU A 98 -3.30 -26.82 -22.95
CA LEU A 98 -3.66 -27.90 -23.86
C LEU A 98 -4.43 -27.40 -25.09
N ASN A 99 -4.86 -26.14 -25.11
CA ASN A 99 -5.49 -25.56 -26.28
C ASN A 99 -4.41 -25.26 -27.34
N PRO A 100 -4.48 -25.86 -28.55
CA PRO A 100 -3.50 -25.62 -29.62
C PRO A 100 -3.51 -24.17 -30.14
N HIS A 101 -4.53 -23.38 -29.80
CA HIS A 101 -4.60 -21.95 -30.09
C HIS A 101 -4.19 -21.06 -28.90
N PHE A 102 -3.68 -21.63 -27.81
CA PHE A 102 -3.19 -20.86 -26.67
C PHE A 102 -1.99 -19.99 -27.07
N ARG A 103 -2.15 -18.68 -26.97
CA ARG A 103 -1.10 -17.69 -27.22
C ARG A 103 -1.03 -16.75 -26.02
N PRO A 104 -0.13 -16.99 -25.06
CA PRO A 104 -0.04 -16.15 -23.87
C PRO A 104 0.43 -14.76 -24.27
N ILE A 105 -0.28 -13.73 -23.80
CA ILE A 105 0.09 -12.33 -24.05
C ILE A 105 1.09 -11.84 -22.98
N ASN A 106 1.13 -12.48 -21.81
CA ASN A 106 2.02 -12.14 -20.70
C ASN A 106 2.35 -13.38 -19.83
N CYS A 107 3.32 -13.23 -18.91
CA CYS A 107 3.77 -14.30 -18.02
C CYS A 107 2.70 -14.78 -17.01
N ASN A 108 1.69 -13.95 -16.73
CA ASN A 108 0.63 -14.32 -15.80
C ASN A 108 -0.31 -15.37 -16.43
N GLU A 109 -0.63 -15.23 -17.72
CA GLU A 109 -1.44 -16.21 -18.47
C GLU A 109 -0.74 -17.58 -18.58
N ILE A 110 0.59 -17.60 -18.65
CA ILE A 110 1.39 -18.84 -18.65
C ILE A 110 1.25 -19.53 -17.28
N THR A 111 1.46 -18.77 -16.20
CA THR A 111 1.36 -19.28 -14.83
C THR A 111 -0.03 -19.84 -14.56
N GLU A 112 -1.08 -19.10 -14.92
CA GLU A 112 -2.47 -19.51 -14.74
C GLU A 112 -2.80 -20.77 -15.56
N GLY A 113 -2.36 -20.84 -16.82
CA GLY A 113 -2.56 -22.03 -17.67
C GLY A 113 -1.90 -23.29 -17.12
N MET A 114 -0.73 -23.16 -16.48
CA MET A 114 -0.06 -24.28 -15.81
C MET A 114 -0.79 -24.71 -14.53
N ILE A 115 -1.30 -23.75 -13.75
CA ILE A 115 -2.12 -24.03 -12.55
C ILE A 115 -3.39 -24.79 -12.94
N GLN A 116 -4.11 -24.32 -13.96
CA GLN A 116 -5.32 -24.97 -14.46
C GLN A 116 -5.04 -26.37 -15.01
N PHE A 117 -3.92 -26.56 -15.72
CA PHE A 117 -3.49 -27.89 -16.16
C PHE A 117 -3.27 -28.84 -14.99
N TYR A 118 -2.56 -28.40 -13.95
CA TYR A 118 -2.29 -29.21 -12.77
C TYR A 118 -3.58 -29.60 -12.03
N ILE A 119 -4.50 -28.65 -11.83
CA ILE A 119 -5.80 -28.91 -11.21
C ILE A 119 -6.60 -29.93 -12.01
N ASN A 120 -6.60 -29.83 -13.35
CA ASN A 120 -7.32 -30.78 -14.19
C ASN A 120 -6.70 -32.18 -14.14
N GLN A 121 -5.37 -32.31 -14.09
CA GLN A 121 -4.71 -33.61 -13.91
C GLN A 121 -5.10 -34.28 -12.59
N GLN A 122 -5.27 -33.51 -11.51
CA GLN A 122 -5.69 -34.05 -10.22
C GLN A 122 -7.16 -34.49 -10.18
N LYS A 123 -8.03 -33.92 -11.02
CA LYS A 123 -9.45 -34.33 -11.12
C LYS A 123 -9.67 -35.63 -11.89
N HIS A 124 -8.65 -36.15 -12.58
CA HIS A 124 -8.70 -37.40 -13.34
C HIS A 124 -8.24 -38.63 -12.54
N TYR A 125 -8.11 -38.51 -11.22
CA TYR A 125 -7.86 -39.62 -10.28
C TYR A 125 -9.01 -39.80 -9.29
#